data_AF-A0A538BCT9-F1
#
_entry.id   AF-A0A538BCT9-F1
#
_cell.length_a   1.000
_cell.length_b   1.000
_cell.length_c   1.000
_cell.angle_alpha   90.00
_cell.angle_beta   90.00
_cell.angle_gamma   90.00
#
_symmetry.space_group_name_H-M   'P 1'
#
loop_
_entity.id
_entity.type
_entity.pdbx_description
1 polymer ?
#
loop_
_entity_poly.entity_id
_entity_poly.type
_entity_poly.pdbx_seq_one_letter_code
_entity_poly.pdbx_strand_id
1 'polypeptide(L)'
;MTDADLDQLGINVIRGLAMDAPQRANAGHPGTAMALAPLAHVLWTRVMRYDPSDPQWPARDRFVLSAGHACILQYAMLHLTGYGLTLEDLKEFRQWESRTPGHPEVHHTPGIEITTGPLGQGFANAVGMGIAERWLRARFGPEITDHYTFVICSDGDLEEGISHEAASLAGHLGLGRLIYVYDDNHISIDGPTELAYDDNVPKRFQAYNWHVQDLGEAANDTDKLYRAIRRAMRVDDKPSMIVLRSHIGWPSPKYTDTAEAHGNPLGEEEVRKTKEILGLPPDQTFWVPDEVLEMYRKAIPRGQRLKRKWKKAFDAWQGDRSELEACLEGRGLDGWE
;
A
#
# COMPACT_ATOMS: atom_id res chain seq x y z
N MET A 1 -26.56 9.61 3.83
CA MET A 1 -25.11 9.81 3.74
C MET A 1 -24.78 10.00 2.27
N THR A 2 -24.04 11.05 1.89
CA THR A 2 -23.55 11.17 0.50
C THR A 2 -22.39 10.18 0.27
N ASP A 3 -22.03 9.92 -0.99
CA ASP A 3 -20.86 9.06 -1.30
C ASP A 3 -19.56 9.64 -0.67
N ALA A 4 -19.42 10.96 -0.64
CA ALA A 4 -18.27 11.64 -0.02
C ALA A 4 -18.25 11.47 1.51
N ASP A 5 -19.41 11.56 2.17
CA ASP A 5 -19.52 11.31 3.61
C ASP A 5 -19.18 9.85 3.94
N LEU A 6 -19.62 8.90 3.09
CA LEU A 6 -19.35 7.48 3.27
C LEU A 6 -17.87 7.14 3.04
N ASP A 7 -17.23 7.76 2.04
CA ASP A 7 -15.78 7.66 1.83
C ASP A 7 -15.02 8.18 3.06
N GLN A 8 -15.43 9.34 3.60
CA GLN A 8 -14.81 9.93 4.78
C GLN A 8 -14.99 9.05 6.03
N LEU A 9 -16.19 8.50 6.22
CA LEU A 9 -16.45 7.55 7.31
C LEU A 9 -15.58 6.29 7.14
N GLY A 10 -15.46 5.77 5.92
CA GLY A 10 -14.61 4.62 5.62
C GLY A 10 -13.13 4.87 5.89
N ILE A 11 -12.64 6.08 5.62
CA ILE A 11 -11.27 6.51 5.97
C ILE A 11 -11.10 6.55 7.48
N ASN A 12 -12.08 7.10 8.20
CA ASN A 12 -12.03 7.18 9.65
C ASN A 12 -12.09 5.78 10.29
N VAL A 13 -12.86 4.84 9.73
CA VAL A 13 -12.87 3.44 10.16
C VAL A 13 -11.48 2.80 10.01
N ILE A 14 -10.76 3.06 8.92
CA ILE A 14 -9.37 2.58 8.77
C ILE A 14 -8.48 3.13 9.90
N ARG A 15 -8.60 4.43 10.24
CA ARG A 15 -7.89 5.03 11.38
C ARG A 15 -8.27 4.39 12.71
N GLY A 16 -9.56 4.11 12.92
CA GLY A 16 -10.07 3.41 14.09
C GLY A 16 -9.42 2.03 14.26
N LEU A 17 -9.39 1.23 13.20
CA LEU A 17 -8.73 -0.08 13.19
C LEU A 17 -7.21 0.05 13.43
N ALA A 18 -6.57 1.06 12.83
CA ALA A 18 -5.15 1.35 13.01
C ALA A 18 -4.79 1.76 14.45
N MET A 19 -5.74 2.30 15.21
CA MET A 19 -5.57 2.55 16.66
C MET A 19 -5.88 1.29 17.49
N ASP A 20 -7.01 0.63 17.21
CA ASP A 20 -7.54 -0.43 18.06
C ASP A 20 -6.68 -1.70 18.06
N ALA A 21 -6.14 -2.10 16.90
CA ALA A 21 -5.33 -3.31 16.80
C ALA A 21 -4.00 -3.19 17.57
N PRO A 22 -3.16 -2.14 17.38
CA PRO A 22 -1.99 -1.91 18.22
C PRO A 22 -2.33 -1.74 19.70
N GLN A 23 -3.45 -1.06 20.03
CA GLN A 23 -3.90 -0.89 21.41
C GLN A 23 -4.23 -2.23 22.08
N ARG A 24 -4.95 -3.12 21.40
CA ARG A 24 -5.27 -4.45 21.90
C ARG A 24 -4.04 -5.34 22.03
N ALA A 25 -3.12 -5.27 21.06
CA ALA A 25 -1.87 -6.01 21.08
C ALA A 25 -0.86 -5.49 22.12
N ASN A 26 -1.10 -4.29 22.66
CA ASN A 26 -0.14 -3.51 23.44
C ASN A 26 1.23 -3.36 22.74
N ALA A 27 1.20 -3.32 21.40
CA ALA A 27 2.36 -3.23 20.52
C ALA A 27 1.94 -2.88 19.09
N GLY A 28 2.72 -2.05 18.39
CA GLY A 28 2.51 -1.75 16.97
C GLY A 28 2.65 -0.28 16.62
N HIS A 29 2.39 0.03 15.35
CA HIS A 29 2.70 1.32 14.74
C HIS A 29 1.42 2.00 14.21
N PRO A 30 0.68 2.76 15.04
CA PRO A 30 -0.57 3.38 14.62
C PRO A 30 -0.36 4.62 13.74
N GLY A 31 0.70 5.40 13.98
CA GLY A 31 0.84 6.77 13.45
C GLY A 31 0.81 6.85 11.92
N THR A 32 1.69 6.12 11.24
CA THR A 32 1.77 6.08 9.77
C THR A 32 0.49 5.52 9.16
N ALA A 33 -0.08 4.47 9.77
CA ALA A 33 -1.31 3.85 9.30
C ALA A 33 -2.51 4.81 9.38
N MET A 34 -2.59 5.63 10.42
CA MET A 34 -3.63 6.66 10.54
C MET A 34 -3.48 7.79 9.51
N ALA A 35 -2.23 8.25 9.31
CA ALA A 35 -1.91 9.34 8.40
C ALA A 35 -2.23 8.97 6.93
N LEU A 36 -1.88 7.74 6.53
CA LEU A 36 -2.02 7.24 5.15
C LEU A 36 -3.35 6.56 4.85
N ALA A 37 -4.30 6.52 5.79
CA ALA A 37 -5.64 5.97 5.58
C ALA A 37 -6.36 6.53 4.32
N PRO A 38 -6.31 7.86 4.00
CA PRO A 38 -6.92 8.38 2.78
C PRO A 38 -6.22 7.89 1.50
N LEU A 39 -4.89 7.76 1.52
CA LEU A 39 -4.12 7.21 0.39
C LEU A 39 -4.49 5.75 0.13
N ALA A 40 -4.54 4.93 1.19
CA ALA A 40 -4.95 3.54 1.11
C ALA A 40 -6.40 3.41 0.62
N HIS A 41 -7.31 4.27 1.09
CA HIS A 41 -8.67 4.33 0.56
C HIS A 41 -8.64 4.55 -0.97
N VAL A 42 -7.98 5.61 -1.45
CA VAL A 42 -7.93 5.95 -2.88
C VAL A 42 -7.34 4.84 -3.72
N LEU A 43 -6.22 4.26 -3.29
CA LEU A 43 -5.54 3.20 -4.03
C LEU A 43 -6.45 1.97 -4.22
N TRP A 44 -7.13 1.51 -3.17
CA TRP A 44 -7.94 0.29 -3.24
C TRP A 44 -9.31 0.56 -3.84
N THR A 45 -9.97 1.68 -3.53
CA THR A 45 -11.35 1.92 -3.99
C THR A 45 -11.42 2.55 -5.37
N ARG A 46 -10.39 3.26 -5.84
CA ARG A 46 -10.46 4.04 -7.09
C ARG A 46 -9.39 3.70 -8.14
N VAL A 47 -8.25 3.16 -7.74
CA VAL A 47 -7.09 3.01 -8.64
C VAL A 47 -6.80 1.56 -9.01
N MET A 48 -6.49 0.73 -8.02
CA MET A 48 -5.92 -0.60 -8.25
C MET A 48 -6.92 -1.56 -8.89
N ARG A 49 -6.40 -2.37 -9.81
CA ARG A 49 -7.07 -3.50 -10.44
C ARG A 49 -6.71 -4.78 -9.69
N TYR A 50 -7.63 -5.31 -8.91
CA TYR A 50 -7.42 -6.57 -8.17
C TYR A 50 -8.74 -7.32 -7.99
N ASP A 51 -8.64 -8.61 -7.68
CA ASP A 51 -9.77 -9.46 -7.27
C ASP A 51 -9.48 -10.03 -5.87
N PRO A 52 -10.15 -9.55 -4.81
CA PRO A 52 -9.96 -10.08 -3.46
C PRO A 52 -10.27 -11.57 -3.35
N SER A 53 -11.14 -12.10 -4.22
CA SER A 53 -11.50 -13.52 -4.25
C SER A 53 -10.50 -14.39 -5.00
N ASP A 54 -9.55 -13.78 -5.71
CA ASP A 54 -8.39 -14.46 -6.28
C ASP A 54 -7.13 -13.59 -6.19
N PRO A 55 -6.47 -13.56 -5.02
CA PRO A 55 -5.23 -12.83 -4.81
C PRO A 55 -4.09 -13.30 -5.72
N GLN A 56 -4.20 -14.47 -6.36
CA GLN A 56 -3.17 -15.02 -7.23
C GLN A 56 -3.34 -14.62 -8.70
N TRP A 57 -4.41 -13.88 -9.05
CA TRP A 57 -4.62 -13.43 -10.43
C TRP A 57 -3.37 -12.72 -10.98
N PRO A 58 -2.69 -13.26 -12.03
CA PRO A 58 -1.38 -12.77 -12.45
C PRO A 58 -1.38 -11.32 -12.95
N ALA A 59 -2.48 -10.86 -13.54
CA ALA A 59 -2.59 -9.51 -14.10
C ALA A 59 -3.24 -8.46 -13.16
N ARG A 60 -3.34 -8.74 -11.86
CA ARG A 60 -3.70 -7.71 -10.87
C ARG A 60 -2.61 -6.62 -10.76
N ASP A 61 -2.95 -5.44 -10.29
CA ASP A 61 -1.95 -4.50 -9.81
C ASP A 61 -1.34 -5.02 -8.50
N ARG A 62 -0.05 -4.78 -8.30
CA ARG A 62 0.68 -5.16 -7.10
C ARG A 62 0.72 -3.99 -6.12
N PHE A 63 0.65 -4.29 -4.83
CA PHE A 63 0.85 -3.30 -3.77
C PHE A 63 1.95 -3.78 -2.82
N VAL A 64 2.93 -2.92 -2.58
CA VAL A 64 4.03 -3.15 -1.65
C VAL A 64 4.04 -2.05 -0.60
N LEU A 65 3.90 -2.44 0.67
CA LEU A 65 4.12 -1.54 1.79
C LEU A 65 5.58 -1.66 2.22
N SER A 66 6.47 -0.83 1.66
CA SER A 66 7.89 -0.84 2.04
C SER A 66 8.09 -0.44 3.50
N ALA A 67 7.31 0.55 3.94
CA ALA A 67 7.13 0.92 5.34
C ALA A 67 6.35 -0.16 6.12
N GLY A 68 6.89 -1.38 6.16
CA GLY A 68 6.19 -2.58 6.63
C GLY A 68 5.73 -2.49 8.09
N HIS A 69 6.31 -1.60 8.89
CA HIS A 69 5.88 -1.32 10.26
C HIS A 69 4.40 -0.88 10.31
N ALA A 70 3.91 -0.19 9.29
CA ALA A 70 2.52 0.28 9.14
C ALA A 70 1.55 -0.82 8.66
N CYS A 71 1.89 -2.11 8.82
CA CYS A 71 1.15 -3.26 8.31
C CYS A 71 -0.34 -3.30 8.68
N ILE A 72 -0.73 -2.73 9.82
CA ILE A 72 -2.15 -2.65 10.20
C ILE A 72 -2.99 -1.88 9.17
N LEU A 73 -2.41 -0.90 8.46
CA LEU A 73 -3.06 -0.23 7.34
C LEU A 73 -3.43 -1.23 6.24
N GLN A 74 -2.46 -2.05 5.83
CA GLN A 74 -2.68 -3.06 4.79
C GLN A 74 -3.67 -4.13 5.26
N TYR A 75 -3.55 -4.63 6.50
CA TYR A 75 -4.48 -5.62 7.05
C TYR A 75 -5.91 -5.08 7.14
N ALA A 76 -6.11 -3.82 7.54
CA ALA A 76 -7.42 -3.18 7.52
C ALA A 76 -8.01 -3.15 6.10
N MET A 77 -7.21 -2.80 5.09
CA MET A 77 -7.67 -2.82 3.70
C MET A 77 -7.99 -4.21 3.19
N LEU A 78 -7.17 -5.22 3.52
CA LEU A 78 -7.42 -6.62 3.16
C LEU A 78 -8.71 -7.14 3.81
N HIS A 79 -8.95 -6.79 5.09
CA HIS A 79 -10.19 -7.10 5.78
C HIS A 79 -11.39 -6.41 5.12
N LEU A 80 -11.34 -5.10 4.89
CA LEU A 80 -12.46 -4.31 4.36
C LEU A 80 -12.79 -4.63 2.90
N THR A 81 -11.80 -5.02 2.09
CA THR A 81 -12.00 -5.30 0.65
C THR A 81 -12.25 -6.77 0.31
N GLY A 82 -11.91 -7.70 1.20
CA GLY A 82 -12.46 -9.06 1.16
C GLY A 82 -11.45 -10.13 0.78
N TYR A 83 -10.19 -9.93 1.14
CA TYR A 83 -9.10 -10.88 0.93
C TYR A 83 -9.14 -12.09 1.88
N GLY A 84 -10.23 -12.26 2.64
CA GLY A 84 -10.40 -13.35 3.59
C GLY A 84 -9.81 -13.11 4.99
N LEU A 85 -9.26 -11.92 5.26
CA LEU A 85 -9.05 -11.47 6.65
C LEU A 85 -10.38 -11.03 7.28
N THR A 86 -10.60 -11.48 8.49
CA THR A 86 -11.77 -11.18 9.32
C THR A 86 -11.45 -10.08 10.33
N LEU A 87 -12.49 -9.55 10.99
CA LEU A 87 -12.29 -8.61 12.09
C LEU A 87 -11.58 -9.28 13.28
N GLU A 88 -11.80 -10.59 13.47
CA GLU A 88 -11.15 -11.38 14.51
C GLU A 88 -9.66 -11.56 14.23
N ASP A 89 -9.25 -11.72 12.97
CA ASP A 89 -7.83 -11.69 12.60
C ASP A 89 -7.17 -10.35 12.98
N LEU A 90 -7.88 -9.21 12.85
CA LEU A 90 -7.35 -7.90 13.27
C LEU A 90 -7.26 -7.77 14.80
N LYS A 91 -8.18 -8.40 15.54
CA LYS A 91 -8.13 -8.44 17.01
C LYS A 91 -6.94 -9.27 17.52
N GLU A 92 -6.49 -10.23 16.74
CA GLU A 92 -5.32 -11.06 17.05
C GLU A 92 -4.01 -10.48 16.48
N PHE A 93 -3.99 -9.20 16.11
CA PHE A 93 -2.78 -8.52 15.64
C PHE A 93 -1.59 -8.75 16.56
N ARG A 94 -0.45 -9.14 15.97
CA ARG A 94 0.82 -9.45 16.66
C ARG A 94 0.75 -10.59 17.68
N GLN A 95 -0.32 -11.40 17.68
CA GLN A 95 -0.41 -12.57 18.54
C GLN A 95 0.20 -13.81 17.87
N TRP A 96 0.60 -14.78 18.69
CA TRP A 96 1.10 -16.08 18.23
C TRP A 96 0.09 -16.74 17.28
N GLU A 97 0.58 -17.32 16.17
CA GLU A 97 -0.24 -17.98 15.13
C GLU A 97 -1.28 -17.08 14.41
N SER A 98 -1.36 -15.79 14.74
CA SER A 98 -2.26 -14.87 14.06
C SER A 98 -1.91 -14.70 12.59
N ARG A 99 -2.91 -14.41 11.75
CA ARG A 99 -2.74 -14.09 10.33
C ARG A 99 -2.34 -12.63 10.09
N THR A 100 -2.01 -11.90 11.15
CA THR A 100 -1.73 -10.46 11.18
C THR A 100 -0.46 -10.19 12.00
N PRO A 101 0.70 -10.74 11.57
CA PRO A 101 1.97 -10.55 12.24
C PRO A 101 2.42 -9.08 12.25
N GLY A 102 3.40 -8.76 13.11
CA GLY A 102 3.83 -7.39 13.36
C GLY A 102 4.48 -6.65 12.18
N HIS A 103 4.83 -7.40 11.14
CA HIS A 103 5.21 -6.94 9.81
C HIS A 103 4.57 -7.90 8.78
N PRO A 104 4.30 -7.47 7.53
CA PRO A 104 3.65 -8.31 6.54
C PRO A 104 4.53 -9.48 6.14
N GLU A 105 3.95 -10.67 6.05
CA GLU A 105 4.66 -11.89 5.65
C GLU A 105 4.00 -12.51 4.41
N VAL A 106 4.79 -12.68 3.35
CA VAL A 106 4.35 -13.40 2.15
C VAL A 106 4.11 -14.88 2.48
N HIS A 107 3.14 -15.50 1.83
CA HIS A 107 2.64 -16.86 2.09
C HIS A 107 1.85 -17.06 3.38
N HIS A 108 1.92 -16.13 4.34
CA HIS A 108 1.16 -16.21 5.58
C HIS A 108 -0.22 -15.53 5.46
N THR A 109 -0.25 -14.33 4.88
CA THR A 109 -1.47 -13.51 4.77
C THR A 109 -1.84 -13.26 3.30
N PRO A 110 -3.01 -13.72 2.81
CA PRO A 110 -3.43 -13.46 1.44
C PRO A 110 -3.52 -11.96 1.13
N GLY A 111 -2.94 -11.55 -0.01
CA GLY A 111 -2.86 -10.14 -0.41
C GLY A 111 -1.61 -9.41 0.07
N ILE A 112 -0.70 -10.09 0.77
CA ILE A 112 0.68 -9.64 0.96
C ILE A 112 1.54 -10.15 -0.18
N GLU A 113 2.05 -9.23 -0.99
CA GLU A 113 2.88 -9.54 -2.16
C GLU A 113 4.30 -10.00 -1.78
N ILE A 114 4.83 -9.44 -0.69
CA ILE A 114 6.19 -9.71 -0.22
C ILE A 114 6.31 -9.44 1.28
N THR A 115 7.19 -10.18 1.96
CA THR A 115 7.58 -9.87 3.33
C THR A 115 8.36 -8.56 3.39
N THR A 116 7.89 -7.62 4.21
CA THR A 116 8.55 -6.33 4.45
C THR A 116 8.75 -6.13 5.94
N GLY A 117 9.44 -5.06 6.36
CA GLY A 117 9.80 -4.82 7.75
C GLY A 117 11.22 -4.26 7.85
N PRO A 118 12.23 -4.98 7.33
CA PRO A 118 13.53 -4.39 7.04
C PRO A 118 13.35 -3.28 5.99
N LEU A 119 13.62 -2.04 6.39
CA LEU A 119 13.39 -0.84 5.57
C LEU A 119 14.20 -0.89 4.27
N GLY A 120 13.69 -0.27 3.21
CA GLY A 120 14.30 -0.23 1.87
C GLY A 120 14.13 -1.53 1.06
N GLN A 121 13.90 -2.69 1.70
CA GLN A 121 13.72 -3.95 0.99
C GLN A 121 12.44 -3.94 0.13
N GLY A 122 11.30 -3.51 0.67
CA GLY A 122 10.06 -3.44 -0.10
C GLY A 122 10.19 -2.52 -1.32
N PHE A 123 10.90 -1.41 -1.16
CA PHE A 123 11.26 -0.49 -2.24
C PHE A 123 12.01 -1.22 -3.35
N ALA A 124 13.09 -1.92 -3.03
CA ALA A 124 13.94 -2.60 -4.02
C ALA A 124 13.23 -3.80 -4.67
N ASN A 125 12.48 -4.58 -3.90
CA ASN A 125 11.72 -5.72 -4.42
C ASN A 125 10.65 -5.28 -5.43
N ALA A 126 9.98 -4.16 -5.19
CA ALA A 126 9.03 -3.60 -6.14
C ALA A 126 9.69 -3.17 -7.46
N VAL A 127 10.97 -2.74 -7.45
CA VAL A 127 11.73 -2.53 -8.70
C VAL A 127 11.89 -3.84 -9.46
N GLY A 128 12.21 -4.94 -8.77
CA GLY A 128 12.22 -6.28 -9.35
C GLY A 128 10.87 -6.68 -9.97
N MET A 129 9.75 -6.39 -9.30
CA MET A 129 8.41 -6.60 -9.87
C MET A 129 8.19 -5.77 -11.15
N GLY A 130 8.67 -4.53 -11.20
CA GLY A 130 8.60 -3.69 -12.40
C GLY A 130 9.46 -4.21 -13.56
N ILE A 131 10.63 -4.78 -13.27
CA ILE A 131 11.48 -5.44 -14.28
C ILE A 131 10.74 -6.67 -14.86
N ALA A 132 10.17 -7.51 -13.99
CA ALA A 132 9.41 -8.68 -14.39
C ALA A 132 8.18 -8.29 -15.24
N GLU A 133 7.41 -7.28 -14.80
CA GLU A 133 6.26 -6.76 -15.56
C GLU A 133 6.67 -6.28 -16.95
N ARG A 134 7.74 -5.47 -17.05
CA ARG A 134 8.21 -4.94 -18.33
C ARG A 134 8.64 -6.05 -19.28
N TRP A 135 9.36 -7.04 -18.76
CA TRP A 135 9.83 -8.17 -19.56
C TRP A 135 8.65 -9.02 -20.05
N LEU A 136 7.73 -9.41 -19.14
CA LEU A 136 6.53 -10.18 -19.46
C LEU A 136 5.63 -9.45 -20.46
N ARG A 137 5.43 -8.14 -20.26
CA ARG A 137 4.64 -7.29 -21.17
C ARG A 137 5.26 -7.20 -22.56
N ALA A 138 6.59 -7.07 -22.65
CA ALA A 138 7.29 -7.06 -23.93
C ALA A 138 7.25 -8.43 -24.63
N ARG A 139 7.33 -9.52 -23.86
CA ARG A 139 7.36 -10.89 -24.38
C ARG A 139 5.98 -11.41 -24.82
N PHE A 140 4.96 -11.16 -24.00
CA PHE A 140 3.63 -11.76 -24.14
C PHE A 140 2.52 -10.77 -24.53
N GLY A 141 2.83 -9.48 -24.54
CA GLY A 141 1.91 -8.42 -24.97
C GLY A 141 1.09 -7.80 -23.81
N PRO A 142 0.65 -6.54 -23.99
CA PRO A 142 -0.11 -5.80 -22.98
C PRO A 142 -1.52 -6.34 -22.71
N GLU A 143 -2.07 -7.17 -23.61
CA GLU A 143 -3.33 -7.87 -23.39
C GLU A 143 -3.23 -8.95 -22.30
N ILE A 144 -2.01 -9.49 -22.07
CA ILE A 144 -1.72 -10.46 -21.03
C ILE A 144 -1.16 -9.78 -19.79
N THR A 145 -0.16 -8.91 -19.95
CA THR A 145 0.53 -8.25 -18.83
C THR A 145 0.56 -6.74 -19.05
N ASP A 146 -0.23 -6.00 -18.28
CA ASP A 146 -0.23 -4.53 -18.28
C ASP A 146 -0.72 -4.04 -16.91
N HIS A 147 0.04 -4.36 -15.87
CA HIS A 147 -0.32 -4.04 -14.48
C HIS A 147 0.68 -3.07 -13.87
N TYR A 148 0.25 -2.35 -12.84
CA TYR A 148 1.11 -1.43 -12.10
C TYR A 148 1.57 -2.06 -10.79
N THR A 149 2.71 -1.58 -10.30
CA THR A 149 3.15 -1.80 -8.93
C THR A 149 3.08 -0.49 -8.18
N PHE A 150 2.27 -0.45 -7.14
CA PHE A 150 2.13 0.69 -6.24
C PHE A 150 2.92 0.43 -4.95
N VAL A 151 3.71 1.41 -4.53
CA VAL A 151 4.56 1.29 -3.35
C VAL A 151 4.31 2.45 -2.40
N ILE A 152 4.21 2.15 -1.11
CA ILE A 152 4.32 3.16 -0.05
C ILE A 152 5.68 2.99 0.62
N CYS A 153 6.47 4.05 0.64
CA CYS A 153 7.76 4.10 1.34
C CYS A 153 7.80 5.29 2.30
N SER A 154 8.66 5.19 3.30
CA SER A 154 8.84 6.16 4.39
C SER A 154 10.23 6.79 4.35
N ASP A 155 10.51 7.72 5.27
CA ASP A 155 11.85 8.31 5.47
C ASP A 155 12.90 7.22 5.62
N GLY A 156 12.67 6.26 6.52
CA GLY A 156 13.59 5.16 6.78
C GLY A 156 13.83 4.24 5.57
N ASP A 157 12.86 4.11 4.66
CA ASP A 157 13.10 3.40 3.40
C ASP A 157 14.06 4.16 2.48
N LEU A 158 14.01 5.50 2.50
CA LEU A 158 14.79 6.39 1.64
C LEU A 158 16.13 6.82 2.25
N GLU A 159 16.39 6.50 3.51
CA GLU A 159 17.70 6.56 4.15
C GLU A 159 18.54 5.30 3.87
N GLU A 160 17.88 4.16 3.64
CA GLU A 160 18.55 2.89 3.36
C GLU A 160 19.19 2.87 1.97
N GLY A 161 20.49 2.55 1.92
CA GLY A 161 21.30 2.60 0.68
C GLY A 161 20.77 1.72 -0.46
N ILE A 162 20.12 0.60 -0.11
CA ILE A 162 19.51 -0.32 -1.09
C ILE A 162 18.41 0.37 -1.93
N SER A 163 17.72 1.35 -1.36
CA SER A 163 16.71 2.13 -2.09
C SER A 163 17.33 2.98 -3.18
N HIS A 164 18.53 3.54 -2.96
CA HIS A 164 19.26 4.34 -3.94
C HIS A 164 19.76 3.49 -5.11
N GLU A 165 20.31 2.31 -4.83
CA GLU A 165 20.75 1.36 -5.84
C GLU A 165 19.58 0.98 -6.75
N ALA A 166 18.46 0.57 -6.14
CA ALA A 166 17.27 0.18 -6.87
C ALA A 166 16.63 1.35 -7.63
N ALA A 167 16.57 2.55 -7.03
CA ALA A 167 16.00 3.73 -7.66
C ALA A 167 16.79 4.18 -8.89
N SER A 168 18.12 4.17 -8.79
CA SER A 168 19.02 4.46 -9.92
C SER A 168 18.79 3.50 -11.07
N LEU A 169 18.71 2.19 -10.78
CA LEU A 169 18.44 1.17 -11.80
C LEU A 169 17.04 1.32 -12.41
N ALA A 170 16.01 1.54 -11.60
CA ALA A 170 14.63 1.67 -12.08
C ALA A 170 14.46 2.83 -13.06
N GLY A 171 15.11 3.96 -12.78
CA GLY A 171 15.08 5.13 -13.65
C GLY A 171 15.93 4.97 -14.91
N HIS A 172 17.07 4.26 -14.83
CA HIS A 172 17.83 3.84 -16.01
C HIS A 172 17.00 2.95 -16.93
N LEU A 173 16.27 1.99 -16.37
CA LEU A 173 15.42 1.06 -17.11
C LEU A 173 14.10 1.67 -17.57
N GLY A 174 13.75 2.90 -17.13
CA GLY A 174 12.54 3.62 -17.53
C GLY A 174 11.23 2.93 -17.14
N LEU A 175 11.17 2.30 -15.96
CA LEU A 175 10.06 1.44 -15.52
C LEU A 175 8.74 2.21 -15.23
N GLY A 176 8.00 2.62 -16.26
CA GLY A 176 6.78 3.45 -16.13
C GLY A 176 5.54 2.81 -15.49
N ARG A 177 5.60 1.53 -15.12
CA ARG A 177 4.53 0.86 -14.35
C ARG A 177 4.81 0.83 -12.84
N LEU A 178 5.87 1.49 -12.40
CA LEU A 178 6.20 1.70 -10.99
C LEU A 178 5.72 3.07 -10.51
N ILE A 179 4.90 3.07 -9.46
CA ILE A 179 4.39 4.29 -8.83
C ILE A 179 4.62 4.20 -7.33
N TYR A 180 5.53 5.04 -6.84
CA TYR A 180 5.88 5.13 -5.43
C TYR A 180 5.21 6.36 -4.84
N VAL A 181 4.68 6.22 -3.64
CA VAL A 181 4.26 7.32 -2.77
C VAL A 181 5.17 7.31 -1.57
N TYR A 182 5.95 8.38 -1.44
CA TYR A 182 6.78 8.63 -0.28
C TYR A 182 5.99 9.42 0.75
N ASP A 183 5.81 8.82 1.93
CA ASP A 183 5.27 9.47 3.11
C ASP A 183 6.33 10.37 3.75
N ASP A 184 6.30 11.64 3.36
CA ASP A 184 7.22 12.69 3.80
C ASP A 184 6.69 13.33 5.09
N ASN A 185 6.63 12.55 6.18
CA ASN A 185 6.01 12.97 7.44
C ASN A 185 6.99 13.66 8.41
N HIS A 186 8.27 13.75 8.05
CA HIS A 186 9.37 14.36 8.81
C HIS A 186 9.66 13.73 10.17
N ILE A 187 9.17 12.52 10.47
CA ILE A 187 9.38 11.85 11.75
C ILE A 187 9.96 10.44 11.53
N SER A 188 11.09 10.18 12.17
CA SER A 188 11.64 8.83 12.36
C SER A 188 11.55 8.42 13.83
N ILE A 189 12.15 7.27 14.20
CA ILE A 189 12.14 6.79 15.60
C ILE A 189 12.81 7.79 16.54
N ASP A 190 13.89 8.42 16.11
CA ASP A 190 14.70 9.32 16.96
C ASP A 190 14.12 10.75 17.04
N GLY A 191 13.02 11.04 16.35
CA GLY A 191 12.40 12.36 16.35
C GLY A 191 12.27 12.96 14.94
N PRO A 192 12.36 14.30 14.84
CA PRO A 192 12.38 15.00 13.57
C PRO A 192 13.51 14.50 12.67
N THR A 193 13.17 14.20 11.42
CA THR A 193 14.12 13.75 10.38
C THR A 193 15.29 14.71 10.17
N GLU A 194 15.11 16.02 10.38
CA GLU A 194 16.17 17.03 10.26
C GLU A 194 17.40 16.77 11.16
N LEU A 195 17.29 15.87 12.14
CA LEU A 195 18.42 15.42 12.96
C LEU A 195 19.42 14.55 12.17
N ALA A 196 18.99 13.86 11.11
CA ALA A 196 19.81 12.87 10.40
C ALA A 196 19.55 12.77 8.87
N TYR A 197 18.48 13.39 8.37
CA TYR A 197 17.99 13.24 7.00
C TYR A 197 17.38 14.57 6.50
N ASP A 198 18.14 15.32 5.70
CA ASP A 198 17.80 16.66 5.21
C ASP A 198 17.99 16.84 3.69
N ASP A 199 18.12 15.73 2.95
CA ASP A 199 18.39 15.78 1.53
C ASP A 199 17.16 16.12 0.70
N ASN A 200 17.38 16.63 -0.53
CA ASN A 200 16.27 17.02 -1.38
C ASN A 200 15.76 15.81 -2.17
N VAL A 201 14.85 15.05 -1.57
CA VAL A 201 14.24 13.86 -2.18
C VAL A 201 13.69 14.11 -3.59
N PRO A 202 12.90 15.18 -3.85
CA PRO A 202 12.44 15.45 -5.21
C PRO A 202 13.57 15.58 -6.23
N LYS A 203 14.63 16.34 -5.91
CA LYS A 203 15.79 16.52 -6.80
C LYS A 203 16.60 15.24 -6.95
N ARG A 204 16.77 14.47 -5.87
CA ARG A 204 17.46 13.17 -5.90
C ARG A 204 16.78 12.19 -6.86
N PHE A 205 15.45 12.07 -6.76
CA PHE A 205 14.69 11.20 -7.66
C PHE A 205 14.63 11.74 -9.10
N GLN A 206 14.59 13.06 -9.31
CA GLN A 206 14.78 13.64 -10.65
C GLN A 206 16.14 13.27 -11.24
N ALA A 207 17.21 13.30 -10.45
CA ALA A 207 18.55 12.90 -10.88
C ALA A 207 18.64 11.42 -11.26
N TYR A 208 17.86 10.55 -10.61
CA TYR A 208 17.68 9.16 -11.04
C TYR A 208 16.81 8.99 -12.29
N ASN A 209 16.34 10.05 -12.95
CA ASN A 209 15.42 10.00 -14.09
C ASN A 209 14.01 9.48 -13.75
N TRP A 210 13.49 9.81 -12.56
CA TRP A 210 12.10 9.56 -12.20
C TRP A 210 11.19 10.73 -12.59
N HIS A 211 9.92 10.44 -12.84
CA HIS A 211 8.87 11.46 -12.86
C HIS A 211 8.47 11.78 -11.42
N VAL A 212 8.68 13.03 -10.99
CA VAL A 212 8.45 13.44 -9.60
C VAL A 212 7.27 14.38 -9.50
N GLN A 213 6.35 14.08 -8.59
CA GLN A 213 5.26 14.97 -8.20
C GLN A 213 5.36 15.26 -6.71
N ASP A 214 5.55 16.52 -6.34
CA ASP A 214 5.41 16.97 -4.95
C ASP A 214 3.99 17.48 -4.75
N LEU A 215 3.25 16.83 -3.84
CA LEU A 215 1.87 17.18 -3.54
C LEU A 215 1.73 18.14 -2.37
N GLY A 216 2.80 18.41 -1.62
CA GLY A 216 2.74 19.10 -0.34
C GLY A 216 1.69 18.48 0.59
N GLU A 217 1.08 19.32 1.43
CA GLU A 217 0.06 18.90 2.41
C GLU A 217 -1.25 18.50 1.70
N ALA A 218 -1.31 17.24 1.30
CA ALA A 218 -2.41 16.67 0.53
C ALA A 218 -2.89 15.32 1.05
N ALA A 219 -2.34 14.84 2.17
CA ALA A 219 -2.61 13.49 2.68
C ALA A 219 -4.10 13.22 2.94
N ASN A 220 -4.90 14.26 3.21
CA ASN A 220 -6.35 14.15 3.42
C ASN A 220 -7.21 14.53 2.20
N ASP A 221 -6.62 14.93 1.07
CA ASP A 221 -7.34 15.31 -0.16
C ASP A 221 -7.38 14.12 -1.13
N THR A 222 -8.42 13.30 -1.02
CA THR A 222 -8.59 12.07 -1.81
C THR A 222 -8.63 12.33 -3.32
N ASP A 223 -9.15 13.48 -3.75
CA ASP A 223 -9.23 13.85 -5.17
C ASP A 223 -7.89 14.32 -5.73
N LYS A 224 -7.09 15.03 -4.93
CA LYS A 224 -5.71 15.40 -5.30
C LYS A 224 -4.81 14.17 -5.35
N LEU A 225 -4.92 13.26 -4.38
CA LEU A 225 -4.23 11.96 -4.37
C LEU A 225 -4.59 11.14 -5.62
N TYR A 226 -5.89 10.97 -5.90
CA TYR A 226 -6.36 10.25 -7.08
C TYR A 226 -5.80 10.87 -8.37
N ARG A 227 -5.91 12.19 -8.54
CA ARG A 227 -5.40 12.88 -9.74
C ARG A 227 -3.88 12.72 -9.90
N ALA A 228 -3.12 12.76 -8.81
CA ALA A 228 -1.67 12.56 -8.84
C ALA A 228 -1.27 11.16 -9.28
N ILE A 229 -1.92 10.14 -8.72
CA ILE A 229 -1.69 8.75 -9.11
C ILE A 229 -2.09 8.55 -10.58
N ARG A 230 -3.22 9.10 -11.03
CA ARG A 230 -3.63 9.03 -12.44
C ARG A 230 -2.69 9.77 -13.39
N ARG A 231 -2.02 10.84 -12.96
CA ARG A 231 -0.96 11.50 -13.75
C ARG A 231 0.28 10.63 -13.83
N ALA A 232 0.71 10.04 -12.71
CA ALA A 232 1.84 9.09 -12.68
C ALA A 232 1.60 7.90 -13.63
N MET A 233 0.39 7.32 -13.64
CA MET A 233 0.01 6.24 -14.56
C MET A 233 0.01 6.63 -16.05
N ARG A 234 0.15 7.91 -16.40
CA ARG A 234 0.27 8.36 -17.81
C ARG A 234 1.72 8.50 -18.26
N VAL A 235 2.67 8.37 -17.35
CA VAL A 235 4.11 8.39 -17.65
C VAL A 235 4.56 6.94 -17.83
N ASP A 236 4.87 6.55 -19.06
CA ASP A 236 5.16 5.17 -19.42
C ASP A 236 6.67 4.88 -19.59
N ASP A 237 7.48 5.93 -19.71
CA ASP A 237 8.92 5.86 -19.96
C ASP A 237 9.78 6.10 -18.70
N LYS A 238 9.17 6.39 -17.55
CA LYS A 238 9.86 6.64 -16.27
C LYS A 238 9.07 6.13 -15.07
N PRO A 239 9.71 5.53 -14.07
CA PRO A 239 9.06 5.30 -12.78
C PRO A 239 8.63 6.63 -12.16
N SER A 240 7.57 6.61 -11.35
CA SER A 240 7.01 7.80 -10.73
C SER A 240 7.21 7.81 -9.21
N MET A 241 7.66 8.95 -8.68
CA MET A 241 7.72 9.25 -7.25
C MET A 241 6.72 10.36 -6.93
N ILE A 242 5.79 10.09 -6.01
CA ILE A 242 4.85 11.06 -5.47
C ILE A 242 5.28 11.36 -4.05
N VAL A 243 5.78 12.57 -3.80
CA VAL A 243 6.13 13.05 -2.46
C VAL A 243 4.86 13.59 -1.81
N LEU A 244 4.49 13.00 -0.67
CA LEU A 244 3.27 13.31 0.04
C LEU A 244 3.61 13.75 1.47
N ARG A 245 3.47 15.05 1.73
CA ARG A 245 3.55 15.58 3.09
C ARG A 245 2.33 15.12 3.88
N SER A 246 2.56 14.28 4.89
CA SER A 246 1.56 13.83 5.85
C SER A 246 1.94 14.25 7.27
N HIS A 247 1.04 13.99 8.22
CA HIS A 247 1.24 14.25 9.64
C HIS A 247 1.05 12.93 10.38
N ILE A 248 2.16 12.36 10.89
CA ILE A 248 2.12 11.07 11.59
C ILE A 248 1.20 11.18 12.81
N GLY A 249 0.37 10.16 13.07
CA GLY A 249 -0.54 10.17 14.22
C GLY A 249 -1.80 11.03 14.05
N TRP A 250 -1.96 11.74 12.93
CA TRP A 250 -3.15 12.57 12.68
C TRP A 250 -4.45 11.74 12.71
N PRO A 251 -5.51 12.15 13.46
CA PRO A 251 -5.69 13.44 14.14
C PRO A 251 -5.58 13.38 15.68
N SER A 252 -4.69 12.56 16.24
CA SER A 252 -4.48 12.50 17.70
C SER A 252 -4.11 13.88 18.25
N PRO A 253 -4.87 14.45 19.21
CA PRO A 253 -4.52 15.71 19.87
C PRO A 253 -3.12 15.74 20.47
N LYS A 254 -2.68 14.61 21.01
CA LYS A 254 -1.43 14.52 21.77
C LYS A 254 -0.23 14.08 20.91
N TYR A 255 -0.43 13.17 19.97
CA TYR A 255 0.68 12.50 19.27
C TYR A 255 0.79 12.83 17.79
N THR A 256 -0.01 13.77 17.26
CA THR A 256 0.23 14.27 15.90
C THR A 256 1.64 14.88 15.81
N ASP A 257 2.40 14.50 14.79
CA ASP A 257 3.78 14.96 14.53
C ASP A 257 4.80 14.64 15.63
N THR A 258 4.58 13.56 16.39
CA THR A 258 5.53 13.10 17.41
C THR A 258 6.09 11.71 17.11
N ALA A 259 7.33 11.45 17.53
CA ALA A 259 7.96 10.13 17.38
C ALA A 259 7.23 9.04 18.18
N GLU A 260 6.55 9.39 19.26
CA GLU A 260 5.78 8.43 20.07
C GLU A 260 4.63 7.79 19.27
N ALA A 261 4.04 8.49 18.29
CA ALA A 261 3.04 7.92 17.39
C ALA A 261 3.60 6.83 16.46
N HIS A 262 4.92 6.80 16.24
CA HIS A 262 5.54 5.86 15.33
C HIS A 262 5.40 4.42 15.82
N GLY A 263 5.84 4.12 17.03
CA GLY A 263 6.05 2.74 17.50
C GLY A 263 5.28 2.29 18.74
N ASN A 264 4.40 3.14 19.28
CA ASN A 264 3.68 2.83 20.51
C ASN A 264 2.16 2.88 20.32
N PRO A 265 1.39 2.02 21.03
CA PRO A 265 -0.03 2.25 21.24
C PRO A 265 -0.26 3.64 21.83
N LEU A 266 -1.31 4.34 21.38
CA LEU A 266 -1.58 5.71 21.82
C LEU A 266 -2.05 5.79 23.29
N GLY A 267 -2.61 4.70 23.81
CA GLY A 267 -3.26 4.64 25.12
C GLY A 267 -4.77 4.87 25.02
N GLU A 268 -5.54 4.20 25.87
CA GLU A 268 -7.01 4.14 25.81
C GLU A 268 -7.67 5.53 25.79
N GLU A 269 -7.22 6.44 26.65
CA GLU A 269 -7.76 7.80 26.72
C GLU A 269 -7.57 8.56 25.41
N GLU A 270 -6.39 8.43 24.79
CA GLU A 270 -6.08 9.11 23.55
C GLU A 270 -6.82 8.51 22.35
N VAL A 271 -6.94 7.18 22.30
CA VAL A 271 -7.77 6.50 21.29
C VAL A 271 -9.21 7.00 21.37
N ARG A 272 -9.76 7.12 22.60
CA ARG A 272 -11.12 7.60 22.83
C ARG A 272 -11.31 9.04 22.33
N LYS A 273 -10.41 9.97 22.69
CA LYS A 273 -10.43 11.37 22.22
C LYS A 273 -10.28 11.48 20.71
N THR A 274 -9.40 10.66 20.13
CA THR A 274 -9.17 10.67 18.67
C THR A 274 -10.41 10.17 17.93
N LYS A 275 -11.12 9.15 18.46
CA LYS A 275 -12.40 8.68 17.93
C LYS A 275 -13.48 9.77 17.97
N GLU A 276 -13.57 10.54 19.06
CA GLU A 276 -14.49 11.68 19.15
C GLU A 276 -14.25 12.70 18.03
N ILE A 277 -12.99 13.05 17.76
CA ILE A 277 -12.60 13.96 16.67
C ILE A 277 -12.97 13.39 15.29
N LEU A 278 -12.79 12.08 15.10
CA LEU A 278 -13.12 11.38 13.86
C LEU A 278 -14.64 11.14 13.69
N GLY A 279 -15.46 11.45 14.68
CA GLY A 279 -16.90 11.13 14.69
C GLY A 279 -17.20 9.64 14.81
N LEU A 280 -16.26 8.85 15.35
CA LEU A 280 -16.42 7.42 15.61
C LEU A 280 -16.93 7.20 17.05
N PRO A 281 -17.61 6.07 17.35
CA PRO A 281 -18.04 5.77 18.72
C PRO A 281 -16.82 5.60 19.66
N PRO A 282 -16.63 6.47 20.67
CA PRO A 282 -15.43 6.47 21.50
C PRO A 282 -15.23 5.17 22.29
N ASP A 283 -16.33 4.55 22.73
CA ASP A 283 -16.32 3.40 23.65
C ASP A 283 -16.40 2.04 22.93
N GLN A 284 -16.38 2.03 21.58
CA GLN A 284 -16.39 0.79 20.80
C GLN A 284 -15.02 0.55 20.18
N THR A 285 -14.51 -0.67 20.29
CA THR A 285 -13.28 -1.12 19.61
C THR A 285 -13.64 -1.96 18.39
N PHE A 286 -12.80 -1.88 17.36
CA PHE A 286 -12.97 -2.59 16.10
C PHE A 286 -14.33 -2.28 15.44
N TRP A 287 -14.79 -1.02 15.57
CA TRP A 287 -16.08 -0.60 15.05
C TRP A 287 -16.03 -0.42 13.53
N VAL A 288 -16.79 -1.25 12.82
CA VAL A 288 -16.96 -1.21 11.36
C VAL A 288 -18.46 -1.26 11.08
N PRO A 289 -19.10 -0.15 10.67
CA PRO A 289 -20.52 -0.15 10.34
C PRO A 289 -20.77 -0.85 8.99
N ASP A 290 -21.96 -1.45 8.85
CA ASP A 290 -22.32 -2.29 7.70
C ASP A 290 -22.21 -1.52 6.37
N GLU A 291 -22.63 -0.25 6.32
CA GLU A 291 -22.55 0.57 5.11
C GLU A 291 -21.11 0.80 4.62
N VAL A 292 -20.14 0.90 5.54
CA VAL A 292 -18.72 1.04 5.20
C VAL A 292 -18.19 -0.30 4.69
N LEU A 293 -18.54 -1.40 5.37
CA LEU A 293 -18.12 -2.73 4.95
C LEU A 293 -18.69 -3.04 3.55
N GLU A 294 -19.97 -2.78 3.32
CA GLU A 294 -20.63 -2.92 2.01
C GLU A 294 -19.95 -2.07 0.93
N MET A 295 -19.59 -0.82 1.24
CA MET A 295 -18.86 0.06 0.33
C MET A 295 -17.55 -0.58 -0.12
N TYR A 296 -16.69 -1.02 0.80
CA TYR A 296 -15.41 -1.62 0.44
C TYR A 296 -15.57 -3.00 -0.20
N ARG A 297 -16.60 -3.77 0.17
CA ARG A 297 -16.92 -5.09 -0.43
C ARG A 297 -17.34 -5.00 -1.89
N LYS A 298 -17.72 -3.82 -2.41
CA LYS A 298 -17.87 -3.57 -3.87
C LYS A 298 -16.59 -3.88 -4.66
N ALA A 299 -15.43 -3.96 -4.01
CA ALA A 299 -14.18 -4.43 -4.60
C ALA A 299 -14.29 -5.85 -5.20
N ILE A 300 -15.07 -6.75 -4.58
CA ILE A 300 -15.23 -8.15 -5.03
C ILE A 300 -15.88 -8.22 -6.42
N PRO A 301 -17.14 -7.74 -6.63
CA PRO A 301 -17.77 -7.80 -7.95
C PRO A 301 -17.02 -6.96 -9.00
N ARG A 302 -16.36 -5.87 -8.60
CA ARG A 302 -15.48 -5.09 -9.49
C ARG A 302 -14.28 -5.92 -9.95
N GLY A 303 -13.59 -6.58 -9.03
CA GLY A 303 -12.43 -7.42 -9.31
C GLY A 303 -12.76 -8.59 -10.21
N GLN A 304 -13.82 -9.34 -9.87
CA GLN A 304 -14.29 -10.45 -10.70
C GLN A 304 -14.63 -10.01 -12.13
N ARG A 305 -15.20 -8.81 -12.32
CA ARG A 305 -15.46 -8.27 -13.66
C ARG A 305 -14.17 -7.97 -14.42
N LEU A 306 -13.18 -7.38 -13.76
CA LEU A 306 -11.86 -7.08 -14.35
C LEU A 306 -11.13 -8.36 -14.72
N LYS A 307 -11.09 -9.35 -13.81
CA LYS A 307 -10.51 -10.67 -14.06
C LYS A 307 -11.23 -11.41 -15.18
N ARG A 308 -12.57 -11.41 -15.24
CA ARG A 308 -13.32 -12.01 -16.36
C ARG A 308 -12.99 -11.35 -17.70
N LYS A 309 -12.81 -10.03 -17.73
CA LYS A 309 -12.40 -9.32 -18.95
C LYS A 309 -11.00 -9.76 -19.39
N TRP A 310 -10.05 -9.83 -18.46
CA TRP A 310 -8.70 -10.33 -18.73
C TRP A 310 -8.72 -11.80 -19.19
N LYS A 311 -9.48 -12.68 -18.52
CA LYS A 311 -9.59 -14.10 -18.88
C LYS A 311 -10.09 -14.30 -20.30
N LYS A 312 -11.03 -13.47 -20.78
CA LYS A 312 -11.47 -13.50 -22.19
C LYS A 312 -10.34 -13.15 -23.17
N ALA A 313 -9.51 -12.16 -22.84
CA ALA A 313 -8.35 -11.80 -23.65
C ALA A 313 -7.30 -12.94 -23.62
N PHE A 314 -7.00 -13.46 -22.44
CA PHE A 314 -6.11 -14.60 -22.24
C PHE A 314 -6.57 -15.86 -23.00
N ASP A 315 -7.87 -16.15 -22.99
CA ASP A 315 -8.42 -17.32 -23.70
C ASP A 315 -8.35 -17.18 -25.21
N ALA A 316 -8.48 -15.96 -25.74
CA ALA A 316 -8.33 -15.67 -27.16
C ALA A 316 -6.86 -15.54 -27.61
N TRP A 317 -5.93 -15.35 -26.67
CA TRP A 317 -4.52 -15.15 -26.95
C TRP A 317 -3.88 -16.42 -27.52
N GLN A 318 -3.11 -16.24 -28.60
CA GLN A 318 -2.49 -17.28 -29.42
C GLN A 318 -0.97 -17.38 -29.23
N GLY A 319 -0.41 -16.72 -28.20
CA GLY A 319 1.01 -16.82 -27.88
C GLY A 319 1.37 -18.14 -27.19
N ASP A 320 2.65 -18.29 -26.85
CA ASP A 320 3.15 -19.50 -26.19
C ASP A 320 2.69 -19.55 -24.73
N ARG A 321 1.67 -20.37 -24.48
CA ARG A 321 1.11 -20.58 -23.14
C ARG A 321 2.06 -21.35 -22.24
N SER A 322 2.80 -22.31 -22.79
CA SER A 322 3.76 -23.09 -22.00
C SER A 322 4.89 -22.21 -21.46
N GLU A 323 5.42 -21.30 -22.28
CA GLU A 323 6.44 -20.34 -21.84
C GLU A 323 5.89 -19.36 -20.80
N LEU A 324 4.68 -18.84 -21.01
CA LEU A 324 4.04 -17.94 -20.05
C LEU A 324 3.78 -18.63 -18.71
N GLU A 325 3.23 -19.85 -18.71
CA GLU A 325 2.98 -20.64 -17.51
C GLU A 325 4.29 -20.94 -16.76
N ALA A 326 5.34 -21.33 -17.48
CA ALA A 326 6.66 -21.55 -16.89
C ALA A 326 7.21 -20.28 -16.21
N CYS A 327 7.06 -19.10 -16.84
CA CYS A 327 7.44 -17.82 -16.24
C CYS A 327 6.62 -17.45 -15.00
N LEU A 328 5.30 -17.67 -15.04
CA LEU A 328 4.40 -17.36 -13.92
C LEU A 328 4.59 -18.30 -12.73
N GLU A 329 4.96 -19.56 -12.98
CA GLU A 329 5.17 -20.59 -11.97
C GLU A 329 6.63 -20.68 -11.49
N GLY A 330 7.55 -19.95 -12.13
CA GLY A 330 8.97 -19.97 -11.80
C GLY A 330 9.65 -21.32 -12.08
N ARG A 331 9.20 -22.04 -13.13
CA ARG A 331 9.76 -23.34 -13.53
C ARG A 331 10.40 -23.28 -14.91
N GLY A 332 11.24 -24.27 -15.21
CA GLY A 332 11.74 -24.49 -16.57
C GLY A 332 10.63 -24.96 -17.51
N LEU A 333 10.87 -24.83 -18.82
CA LEU A 333 10.05 -25.49 -19.83
C LEU A 333 10.23 -27.01 -19.73
N ASP A 334 9.17 -27.75 -20.03
CA ASP A 334 9.24 -29.21 -20.09
C ASP A 334 10.34 -29.64 -21.09
N GLY A 335 11.26 -30.50 -20.65
CA GLY A 335 12.41 -30.95 -21.46
C GLY A 335 13.70 -30.12 -21.32
N TRP A 336 13.72 -29.10 -20.45
CA TRP A 336 14.95 -28.40 -20.02
C TRP A 336 15.49 -28.94 -18.67
N GLU A 337 15.56 -30.27 -18.54
CA GLU A 337 16.21 -30.96 -17.41
C GLU A 337 17.74 -30.90 -17.47
#